data_AF-A0A1M6PA93-F1
#
_entry.id   AF-A0A1M6PA93-F1
#
_cell.length_a   1.000
_cell.length_b   1.000
_cell.length_c   1.000
_cell.angle_alpha   90.00
_cell.angle_beta   90.00
_cell.angle_gamma   90.00
#
_symmetry.space_group_name_H-M   'P 1'
#
loop_
_entity.id
_entity.type
_entity.pdbx_description
1 polymer ?
#
loop_
_entity_poly.entity_id
_entity_poly.type
_entity_poly.pdbx_seq_one_letter_code
_entity_poly.pdbx_strand_id
1 'polypeptide(L)'
;MNSAEIKLDLFRRIDNLSGADLKRNYDKILALLNATTKYKLNPKERKAVEEAIEERKTGNSMTHKQVLAEAKQKYSNLKFE
;
A
#
# COMPACT_ATOMS: atom_id res chain seq x y z
N MET A 1 28.29 -11.72 6.36
CA MET A 1 27.96 -10.50 5.61
C MET A 1 26.83 -9.79 6.35
N ASN A 2 27.10 -8.64 6.96
CA ASN A 2 26.11 -7.89 7.72
C ASN A 2 25.22 -7.02 6.79
N SER A 3 24.11 -6.49 7.29
CA SER A 3 23.17 -5.70 6.47
C SER A 3 23.78 -4.43 5.87
N ALA A 4 24.77 -3.81 6.50
CA ALA A 4 25.49 -2.65 5.97
C ALA A 4 26.43 -3.04 4.82
N GLU A 5 27.11 -4.19 4.92
CA GLU A 5 27.95 -4.73 3.85
C GLU A 5 27.14 -5.10 2.61
N ILE A 6 25.95 -5.69 2.81
CA ILE A 6 25.01 -6.03 1.72
C ILE A 6 24.52 -4.77 1.01
N LYS A 7 24.20 -3.69 1.76
CA LYS A 7 23.78 -2.41 1.18
C LYS A 7 24.89 -1.78 0.35
N LEU A 8 26.12 -1.77 0.86
CA LEU A 8 27.28 -1.23 0.14
C LEU A 8 27.59 -2.00 -1.15
N ASP A 9 27.52 -3.34 -1.10
CA ASP A 9 27.70 -4.17 -2.30
C ASP A 9 26.59 -3.90 -3.35
N LEU A 10 25.35 -3.73 -2.89
CA LEU A 10 24.23 -3.40 -3.77
C LEU A 10 24.41 -2.05 -4.48
N PHE A 11 24.81 -1.00 -3.75
CA PHE A 11 25.05 0.31 -4.35
C PHE A 11 26.18 0.25 -5.40
N ARG A 12 27.29 -0.41 -5.09
CA ARG A 12 28.40 -0.60 -6.04
C ARG A 12 27.96 -1.31 -7.31
N ARG A 13 27.10 -2.33 -7.21
CA ARG A 13 26.56 -3.03 -8.38
C ARG A 13 25.67 -2.15 -9.23
N ILE A 14 24.83 -1.31 -8.61
CA ILE A 14 23.96 -0.37 -9.30
C ILE A 14 24.78 0.72 -10.01
N ASP A 15 25.80 1.26 -9.35
CA ASP A 15 26.70 2.29 -9.91
C ASP A 15 27.48 1.77 -11.11
N ASN A 16 27.78 0.47 -11.13
CA ASN A 16 28.48 -0.19 -12.23
C ASN A 16 27.55 -0.63 -13.39
N LEU A 17 26.23 -0.41 -13.30
CA LEU A 17 25.33 -0.75 -14.41
C LEU A 17 25.56 0.17 -15.60
N SER A 18 25.64 -0.42 -16.80
CA SER A 18 25.57 0.35 -18.03
C SER A 18 24.22 1.07 -18.14
N GLY A 19 24.16 2.20 -18.85
CA GLY A 19 22.89 2.92 -19.05
C GLY A 19 21.77 2.05 -19.66
N ALA A 20 22.13 1.07 -20.49
CA ALA A 20 21.19 0.11 -21.07
C ALA A 20 20.67 -0.90 -20.03
N ASP A 21 21.55 -1.41 -19.16
CA ASP A 21 21.16 -2.35 -18.11
C ASP A 21 20.38 -1.65 -17.00
N LEU A 22 20.73 -0.41 -16.65
CA LEU A 22 19.97 0.41 -15.72
C LEU A 22 18.57 0.64 -16.27
N LYS A 23 18.42 1.06 -17.53
CA LYS A 23 17.11 1.25 -18.17
C LYS A 23 16.27 -0.03 -18.16
N ARG A 24 16.88 -1.20 -18.39
CA ARG A 24 16.18 -2.51 -18.38
C ARG A 24 15.67 -2.89 -16.98
N ASN A 25 16.34 -2.46 -15.92
CA ASN A 25 16.05 -2.88 -14.56
C ASN A 25 15.49 -1.76 -13.66
N TYR A 26 15.41 -0.53 -14.16
CA TYR A 26 14.98 0.66 -13.43
C TYR A 26 13.64 0.43 -12.72
N ASP A 27 12.63 -0.04 -13.45
CA ASP A 27 11.29 -0.27 -12.89
C ASP A 27 11.28 -1.34 -11.78
N LYS A 28 12.15 -2.35 -11.89
CA LYS A 28 12.28 -3.40 -10.87
C LYS A 28 12.96 -2.87 -9.61
N ILE A 29 14.00 -2.06 -9.77
CA ILE A 29 14.69 -1.40 -8.64
C ILE A 29 13.73 -0.43 -7.96
N LEU A 30 13.00 0.38 -8.75
CA LEU A 30 12.00 1.31 -8.24
C LEU A 30 10.87 0.60 -7.51
N ALA A 31 10.36 -0.51 -8.04
CA ALA A 31 9.34 -1.32 -7.39
C ALA A 31 9.82 -1.93 -6.06
N LEU A 32 11.10 -2.29 -5.97
CA LEU A 32 11.70 -2.82 -4.75
C LEU A 32 11.92 -1.73 -3.70
N LEU A 33 12.38 -0.54 -4.11
CA LEU A 33 12.54 0.61 -3.22
C LEU A 33 11.18 1.12 -2.71
N ASN A 34 10.16 1.07 -3.56
CA ASN A 34 8.79 1.43 -3.24
C ASN A 34 7.99 0.27 -2.65
N ALA A 35 8.63 -0.88 -2.39
CA ALA A 35 7.98 -2.00 -1.73
C ALA A 35 7.74 -1.63 -0.26
N THR A 36 6.68 -0.89 -0.01
CA THR A 36 6.11 -0.77 1.32
C THR A 36 5.61 -2.14 1.74
N THR A 37 5.75 -2.47 3.03
CA THR A 37 5.09 -3.64 3.60
C THR A 37 3.60 -3.52 3.33
N LYS A 38 3.10 -4.29 2.36
CA LYS A 38 1.67 -4.36 2.07
C LYS A 38 0.99 -4.78 3.37
N TYR A 39 0.06 -3.95 3.84
CA TYR A 39 -0.75 -4.28 5.01
C TYR A 39 -1.49 -5.60 4.73
N LYS A 40 -1.18 -6.63 5.52
CA LYS A 40 -1.83 -7.93 5.39
C LYS A 40 -3.04 -7.95 6.30
N LEU A 41 -4.23 -7.87 5.70
CA LEU A 41 -5.49 -7.96 6.43
C LEU A 41 -5.50 -9.22 7.31
N ASN A 42 -5.79 -9.02 8.59
CA ASN A 42 -6.08 -10.13 9.50
C ASN A 42 -7.44 -10.76 9.14
N PRO A 43 -7.78 -11.95 9.69
CA PRO A 43 -9.02 -12.63 9.34
C PRO A 43 -10.30 -11.81 9.58
N LYS A 44 -10.33 -10.97 10.62
CA LYS A 44 -11.48 -10.11 10.93
C LYS A 44 -11.63 -8.99 9.89
N GLU A 45 -10.53 -8.35 9.54
CA GLU A 45 -10.52 -7.28 8.55
C GLU A 45 -10.88 -7.80 7.16
N ARG A 46 -10.37 -8.97 6.79
CA ARG A 46 -10.75 -9.64 5.54
C ARG A 46 -12.24 -9.91 5.49
N LYS A 47 -12.80 -10.49 6.56
CA LYS A 47 -14.22 -10.79 6.66
C LYS A 47 -15.07 -9.51 6.54
N ALA A 48 -14.69 -8.44 7.22
CA ALA A 48 -15.39 -7.15 7.12
C ALA A 48 -15.37 -6.57 5.69
N VAL A 49 -14.26 -6.72 4.98
CA VAL A 49 -14.17 -6.31 3.57
C VAL A 49 -15.06 -7.17 2.67
N GLU A 50 -15.08 -8.48 2.88
CA GLU A 50 -15.95 -9.41 2.14
C GLU A 50 -17.44 -9.08 2.38
N GLU A 51 -17.83 -8.85 3.63
CA GLU A 51 -19.20 -8.43 4.00
C GLU A 51 -19.60 -7.12 3.30
N ALA A 52 -18.74 -6.10 3.33
CA ALA A 52 -19.00 -4.82 2.66
C ALA A 52 -19.15 -4.96 1.13
N ILE A 53 -18.42 -5.90 0.52
CA ILE A 53 -18.55 -6.19 -0.93
C ILE A 53 -19.90 -6.85 -1.22
N GLU A 54 -20.35 -7.78 -0.39
CA GLU A 54 -21.64 -8.45 -0.55
C GLU A 54 -22.81 -7.48 -0.29
N GLU A 55 -22.74 -6.62 0.73
CA GLU A 55 -23.73 -5.57 0.99
C GLU A 55 -23.86 -4.58 -0.18
N ARG A 56 -22.74 -4.29 -0.85
CA ARG A 56 -22.77 -3.46 -2.07
C ARG A 56 -23.52 -4.15 -3.20
N LYS A 57 -23.39 -5.48 -3.37
CA LYS A 57 -24.09 -6.24 -4.42
C LYS A 57 -25.60 -6.31 -4.16
N THR A 58 -26.02 -6.33 -2.89
CA THR A 58 -27.43 -6.37 -2.49
C THR A 58 -28.09 -4.98 -2.47
N GLY A 59 -27.36 -3.93 -2.84
CA GLY A 59 -27.88 -2.56 -2.90
C GLY A 59 -27.83 -1.79 -1.58
N ASN A 60 -27.33 -2.42 -0.51
CA ASN A 60 -27.16 -1.82 0.81
C ASN A 60 -25.82 -1.06 0.92
N SER A 61 -25.50 -0.22 -0.06
CA SER A 61 -24.29 0.61 -0.04
C SER A 61 -24.59 2.03 0.43
N MET A 62 -23.78 2.55 1.34
CA MET A 62 -23.84 3.95 1.75
C MET A 62 -23.13 4.85 0.74
N THR A 63 -23.73 6.01 0.45
CA THR A 63 -23.07 7.04 -0.36
C THR A 63 -21.93 7.70 0.43
N HIS A 64 -20.96 8.25 -0.29
CA HIS A 64 -19.83 8.97 0.32
C HIS A 64 -20.30 10.06 1.32
N LYS A 65 -21.37 10.79 1.00
CA LYS A 65 -21.95 11.81 1.90
C LYS A 65 -22.49 11.21 3.19
N GLN A 66 -23.17 10.06 3.12
CA GLN A 66 -23.71 9.37 4.30
C GLN A 66 -22.58 8.84 5.19
N VAL A 67 -21.55 8.25 4.58
CA VAL A 67 -20.36 7.78 5.31
C VAL A 67 -19.66 8.94 6.03
N LEU A 68 -19.46 10.08 5.36
CA LEU A 68 -18.85 11.25 5.99
C LEU A 68 -19.71 11.83 7.12
N ALA A 69 -21.03 11.87 6.96
CA ALA A 69 -21.93 12.37 8.01
C ALA A 69 -21.88 11.49 9.26
N GLU A 70 -21.94 10.16 9.08
CA GLU A 70 -21.83 9.20 10.18
C GLU A 70 -20.46 9.24 10.84
N ALA A 71 -19.39 9.33 10.05
CA ALA A 71 -18.03 9.38 10.57
C ALA A 71 -17.77 10.67 11.36
N LYS A 72 -18.27 11.83 10.89
CA LYS A 72 -18.24 13.10 11.64
C LYS A 72 -18.99 13.00 12.97
N GLN A 73 -20.11 12.28 12.99
CA GLN A 73 -20.90 12.09 14.21
C GLN A 73 -20.18 11.17 15.21
N LYS A 74 -19.62 10.05 14.74
CA LYS A 74 -18.96 9.04 15.60
C LYS A 74 -17.56 9.44 16.04
N TYR A 75 -16.83 10.17 15.19
CA TYR A 75 -15.43 10.51 15.39
C TYR A 75 -15.22 12.02 15.25
N SER A 76 -15.77 12.77 16.19
CA SER A 76 -15.75 14.24 16.20
C SER A 76 -14.34 14.86 16.28
N ASN A 77 -13.33 14.08 16.65
CA ASN A 77 -11.93 14.47 16.72
C ASN A 77 -11.17 14.31 15.38
N LEU A 78 -11.76 13.64 14.39
CA LEU A 78 -11.15 13.49 13.07
C LEU A 78 -11.51 14.68 12.18
N LYS A 79 -10.51 15.25 11.52
CA LYS A 79 -10.72 16.24 10.47
C LYS A 79 -11.00 15.50 9.17
N PHE A 80 -12.24 15.59 8.71
CA PHE A 80 -12.65 15.08 7.41
C PHE A 80 -12.53 16.25 6.41
N GLU A 81 -11.42 16.31 5.68
CA GLU A 81 -11.20 17.25 4.56
C GLU A 81 -11.93 16.81 3.29
#